data_AF-A0A1Q7HLI5-F1
#
_entry.id   AF-A0A1Q7HLI5-F1
#
_cell.length_a   1.000
_cell.length_b   1.000
_cell.length_c   1.000
_cell.angle_alpha   90.00
_cell.angle_beta   90.00
_cell.angle_gamma   90.00
#
_symmetry.space_group_name_H-M   'P 1'
#
loop_
_entity.id
_entity.type
_entity.pdbx_description
1 polymer ?
#
loop_
_entity_poly.entity_id
_entity_poly.type
_entity_poly.pdbx_seq_one_letter_code
_entity_poly.pdbx_strand_id
1 'polypeptide(L)'
;MRPMFLAWLTLALLLLALGRLSHAGDQMEVAGFVNATAQEADEGYFAVGGDAMVVVKQGSGLQRWLKGHSGQRVRLVLAPDSTPN
;
A
#
# COMPACT_ATOMS: atom_id res chain seq x y z
N MET A 1 -40.11 1.78 -27.76
CA MET A 1 -39.60 0.70 -26.86
C MET A 1 -38.08 0.48 -27.00
N ARG A 2 -37.50 0.40 -28.21
CA ARG A 2 -36.06 0.15 -28.42
C ARG A 2 -35.07 1.18 -27.81
N PRO A 3 -35.29 2.52 -27.85
CA PRO A 3 -34.30 3.46 -27.32
C PRO A 3 -34.27 3.48 -25.78
N MET A 4 -35.42 3.23 -25.14
CA MET A 4 -35.52 3.19 -23.68
C MET A 4 -34.81 1.95 -23.11
N PHE A 5 -34.93 0.80 -23.79
CA PHE A 5 -34.18 -0.40 -23.44
C PHE A 5 -32.66 -0.19 -23.58
N LEU A 6 -32.22 0.45 -24.68
CA LEU A 6 -30.80 0.76 -24.89
C LEU A 6 -30.26 1.71 -23.81
N ALA A 7 -31.02 2.73 -23.42
CA ALA A 7 -30.64 3.64 -22.35
C ALA A 7 -30.53 2.95 -20.98
N TRP A 8 -31.44 2.00 -20.69
CA TRP A 8 -31.37 1.21 -19.46
C TRP A 8 -30.21 0.21 -19.47
N LEU A 9 -29.91 -0.39 -20.62
CA LEU A 9 -28.77 -1.31 -20.78
C LEU A 9 -27.44 -0.57 -20.62
N THR A 10 -27.29 0.62 -21.22
CA THR A 10 -26.07 1.42 -21.06
C THR A 10 -25.89 1.90 -19.62
N LEU A 11 -26.98 2.31 -18.95
CA LEU A 11 -26.94 2.66 -17.53
C LEU A 11 -26.51 1.47 -16.66
N ALA A 12 -27.06 0.28 -16.91
CA ALA A 12 -26.69 -0.93 -16.17
C ALA A 12 -25.21 -1.30 -16.36
N LEU A 13 -24.69 -1.17 -17.58
CA LEU A 13 -23.27 -1.41 -17.87
C LEU A 13 -22.36 -0.36 -17.21
N LEU A 14 -22.78 0.90 -17.17
CA LEU A 14 -22.08 1.98 -16.48
C LEU A 14 -21.99 1.72 -14.97
N LEU A 15 -23.10 1.33 -14.34
CA LEU A 15 -23.14 0.99 -12.92
C LEU A 15 -22.29 -0.24 -12.60
N LEU A 16 -22.30 -1.24 -13.47
CA LEU A 16 -21.47 -2.44 -13.32
C LEU A 16 -19.97 -2.11 -13.43
N ALA A 17 -19.59 -1.25 -14.38
CA ALA A 17 -18.21 -0.77 -14.51
C ALA A 17 -17.79 0.06 -13.30
N LEU A 18 -18.66 0.94 -12.78
CA LEU A 18 -18.40 1.73 -11.57
C LEU A 18 -18.23 0.85 -10.33
N GLY A 19 -19.09 -0.17 -10.15
CA GLY A 19 -19.02 -1.10 -9.02
C GLY A 19 -17.75 -1.96 -9.03
N ARG A 20 -17.17 -2.24 -10.21
CA ARG A 20 -15.87 -2.91 -10.34
C ARG A 20 -14.70 -1.98 -9.99
N LEU A 21 -14.82 -0.69 -10.30
CA LEU A 21 -13.79 0.31 -9.98
C LEU A 21 -13.76 0.68 -8.50
N SER A 22 -14.89 0.60 -7.79
CA SER A 22 -14.97 0.86 -6.35
C SER A 22 -14.32 -0.21 -5.48
N HIS A 23 -13.80 -1.29 -6.07
CA HIS A 23 -12.92 -2.24 -5.38
C HIS A 23 -11.46 -1.75 -5.34
N ALA A 24 -11.29 -0.42 -5.22
CA ALA A 24 -10.03 0.15 -4.76
C ALA A 24 -9.83 -0.34 -3.33
N GLY A 25 -9.05 -1.41 -3.20
CA GLY A 25 -8.78 -2.09 -1.95
C GLY A 25 -8.30 -1.11 -0.89
N ASP A 26 -8.61 -1.46 0.35
CA ASP A 26 -8.23 -0.73 1.57
C ASP A 26 -6.70 -0.74 1.75
N GLN A 27 -5.97 -0.05 0.86
CA GLN A 27 -4.52 0.02 0.88
C GLN A 27 -4.08 1.39 1.37
N MET A 28 -3.14 1.38 2.31
CA MET A 28 -2.48 2.58 2.80
C MET A 28 -1.07 2.65 2.21
N GLU A 29 -0.77 3.74 1.53
CA GLU A 29 0.56 4.00 0.99
C GLU A 29 1.26 5.12 1.75
N VAL A 30 2.52 4.88 2.12
CA VAL A 30 3.40 5.92 2.69
C VAL A 30 4.68 5.97 1.87
N ALA A 31 4.97 7.13 1.27
CA ALA A 31 6.17 7.34 0.49
C ALA A 31 7.08 8.36 1.17
N GLY A 32 8.33 7.99 1.41
CA GLY A 32 9.27 8.83 2.14
C GLY A 32 10.69 8.31 2.08
N PHE A 33 11.63 9.07 2.65
CA PHE A 33 13.00 8.61 2.81
C PHE A 33 13.09 7.66 4.00
N VAL A 34 13.80 6.54 3.82
CA VAL A 34 14.17 5.68 4.94
C VAL A 34 15.27 6.38 5.73
N ASN A 35 15.06 6.56 7.02
CA ASN A 35 16.04 7.12 7.92
C ASN A 35 16.14 6.27 9.19
N ALA A 36 17.37 5.99 9.61
CA ALA A 36 17.68 5.33 10.85
C ALA A 36 19.13 5.65 11.20
N THR A 37 19.40 5.91 12.48
CA THR A 37 20.78 5.89 12.99
C THR A 37 21.34 4.46 12.95
N ALA A 38 22.66 4.32 13.07
CA ALA A 38 23.30 3.00 13.09
C ALA A 38 22.74 2.10 14.21
N GLN A 39 22.50 2.68 15.40
CA GLN A 39 21.92 1.99 16.55
C GLN A 39 20.48 1.56 16.27
N GLU A 40 19.62 2.47 15.81
CA GLU A 40 18.22 2.16 15.47
C GLU A 40 18.13 1.09 14.38
N ALA A 41 18.96 1.20 13.35
CA ALA A 41 18.99 0.23 12.28
C ALA A 41 19.39 -1.17 12.77
N ASP A 42 20.36 -1.26 13.69
CA ASP A 42 20.77 -2.50 14.35
C ASP A 42 19.66 -3.09 15.23
N GLU A 43 18.92 -2.24 15.92
CA GLU A 43 17.78 -2.62 16.75
C GLU A 43 16.54 -3.00 15.92
N GLY A 44 16.45 -2.55 14.67
CA GLY A 44 15.36 -2.84 13.74
C GLY A 44 14.32 -1.72 13.59
N TYR A 45 14.67 -0.49 13.96
CA TYR A 45 13.83 0.70 13.87
C TYR A 45 14.19 1.54 12.63
N PHE A 46 13.19 1.84 11.81
CA PHE A 46 13.37 2.66 10.60
C PHE A 46 12.22 3.64 10.46
N ALA A 47 12.53 4.94 10.39
CA ALA A 47 11.56 5.95 10.02
C ALA A 47 11.40 6.01 8.49
N VAL A 48 10.18 6.18 8.00
CA VAL A 48 9.91 6.44 6.58
C VAL A 48 9.11 7.71 6.42
N GLY A 49 9.74 8.72 5.82
CA GLY A 49 9.17 10.06 5.75
C GLY A 49 9.05 10.69 7.14
N GLY A 50 7.98 11.45 7.37
CA GLY A 50 7.66 12.04 8.68
C GLY A 50 6.57 11.30 9.45
N ASP A 51 5.87 10.35 8.81
CA ASP A 51 4.56 9.88 9.27
C ASP A 51 4.54 8.39 9.63
N ALA A 52 5.61 7.64 9.35
CA ALA A 52 5.65 6.19 9.60
C ALA A 52 6.95 5.75 10.26
N MET A 53 6.81 4.82 11.21
CA MET A 53 7.91 4.09 11.84
C MET A 53 7.70 2.60 11.60
N VAL A 54 8.71 1.94 11.02
CA VAL A 54 8.70 0.52 10.68
C VAL A 54 9.61 -0.20 11.66
N VAL A 55 9.03 -1.12 12.44
CA VAL A 55 9.78 -1.99 13.35
C VAL A 55 9.86 -3.37 12.72
N VAL A 56 11.08 -3.86 12.53
CA VAL A 56 11.33 -5.14 11.87
C VAL A 56 12.11 -6.07 12.75
N LYS A 57 11.89 -7.38 12.56
CA LYS A 57 12.63 -8.40 13.30
C LYS A 57 14.14 -8.30 13.02
N GLN A 58 14.94 -8.34 14.07
CA GLN A 58 16.40 -8.37 13.97
C GLN A 58 16.89 -9.62 13.22
N GLY A 59 17.90 -9.44 12.38
CA GLY A 59 18.45 -10.45 11.48
C GLY A 59 17.58 -10.78 10.26
N SER A 60 16.39 -10.17 10.13
CA SER A 60 15.50 -10.44 9.01
C SER A 60 16.05 -9.92 7.67
N GLY A 61 15.60 -10.53 6.57
CA GLY A 61 15.92 -10.03 5.23
C GLY A 61 15.43 -8.59 5.02
N LEU A 62 14.28 -8.24 5.60
CA LEU A 62 13.73 -6.88 5.54
C LEU A 62 14.62 -5.86 6.26
N GLN A 63 15.16 -6.20 7.45
CA GLN A 63 16.12 -5.33 8.14
C GLN A 63 17.35 -5.08 7.27
N ARG A 64 17.92 -6.14 6.68
CA ARG A 64 19.11 -6.01 5.81
C ARG A 64 18.82 -5.16 4.57
N TRP A 65 17.63 -5.33 3.99
CA TRP A 65 17.19 -4.54 2.85
C TRP A 65 17.03 -3.06 3.23
N LEU A 66 16.34 -2.76 4.33
CA LEU A 66 16.14 -1.39 4.81
C LEU A 66 17.47 -0.70 5.17
N LYS A 67 18.42 -1.41 5.79
CA LYS A 67 19.79 -0.91 6.01
C LYS A 67 20.48 -0.51 4.71
N GLY A 68 20.40 -1.37 3.68
CA GLY A 68 21.01 -1.10 2.37
C GLY A 68 20.35 0.06 1.60
N HIS A 69 19.11 0.42 1.95
CA HIS A 69 18.35 1.49 1.31
C HIS A 69 18.16 2.71 2.24
N SER A 70 18.94 2.79 3.33
CA SER A 70 18.95 3.98 4.19
C SER A 70 19.35 5.22 3.39
N GLY A 71 18.62 6.32 3.59
CA GLY A 71 18.76 7.56 2.82
C GLY A 71 18.08 7.53 1.44
N GLN A 72 17.52 6.40 1.01
CA GLN A 72 16.78 6.31 -0.24
C GLN A 72 15.27 6.52 -0.04
N ARG A 73 14.59 6.99 -1.08
CA ARG A 73 13.14 7.15 -1.08
C ARG A 73 12.48 5.80 -1.36
N VAL A 74 11.64 5.34 -0.44
CA VAL A 74 10.87 4.10 -0.57
C VAL A 74 9.37 4.39 -0.49
N ARG A 75 8.58 3.39 -0.89
CA ARG A 75 7.12 3.38 -0.74
C ARG A 75 6.75 2.14 0.06
N LEU A 76 6.10 2.34 1.21
CA LEU A 76 5.40 1.28 1.92
C LEU A 76 3.97 1.19 1.41
N VAL A 77 3.52 -0.04 1.23
CA VAL A 77 2.13 -0.37 0.91
C VAL A 77 1.66 -1.35 1.98
N LEU A 78 0.66 -0.95 2.75
CA LEU A 78 -0.03 -1.80 3.69
C LEU A 78 -1.39 -2.13 3.08
N ALA A 79 -1.73 -3.40 3.02
CA ALA A 79 -3.02 -3.86 2.54
C ALA A 79 -3.51 -5.00 3.44
N PRO A 80 -4.83 -5.11 3.68
CA PRO A 80 -5.39 -6.24 4.39
C PRO A 80 -5.11 -7.51 3.60
N ASP A 81 -4.82 -8.59 4.34
CA ASP A 81 -4.80 -9.91 3.73
C ASP A 81 -6.23 -10.28 3.35
N SER A 82 -6.39 -10.74 2.10
CA SER A 82 -7.68 -11.22 1.57
C SER A 82 -7.97 -12.67 1.97
N THR A 83 -7.02 -13.34 2.63
CA THR A 83 -7.15 -14.71 3.12
C THR A 83 -7.90 -14.71 4.45
N PRO A 84 -9.10 -15.33 4.54
CA PRO A 84 -9.80 -15.47 5.82
C PRO A 84 -9.00 -16.40 6.75
N ASN A 85 -8.96 -16.05 8.05
CA ASN A 85 -8.34 -16.84 9.13
C ASN A 85 -8.99 -18.22 9.29
#